data_AF-A0A6G3WW03-F1
#
_entry.id   AF-A0A6G3WW03-F1
#
_cell.length_a   1.000
_cell.length_b   1.000
_cell.length_c   1.000
_cell.angle_alpha   90.00
_cell.angle_beta   90.00
_cell.angle_gamma   90.00
#
_symmetry.space_group_name_H-M   'P 1'
#
loop_
_entity.id
_entity.type
_entity.pdbx_description
1 polymer ?
#
loop_
_entity_poly.entity_id
_entity_poly.type
_entity_poly.pdbx_seq_one_letter_code
_entity_poly.pdbx_strand_id
1 'polypeptide(L)'
;MNDTTAAGAGSDGNTSYGHKPFKRSRSHFADRITADGRDAWPVEPGRYRLVVSRACPWASRALVSRRLLGLEDALSLAVADPIQDDRS
;
A
#
# COMPACT_ATOMS: atom_id res chain seq x y z
N MET A 1 43.92 -27.00 12.66
CA MET A 1 43.46 -26.19 11.51
C MET A 1 41.95 -26.26 11.47
N ASN A 2 41.28 -25.15 11.79
CA ASN A 2 39.84 -25.03 11.59
C ASN A 2 39.55 -24.92 10.10
N ASP A 3 38.49 -25.58 9.64
CA ASP A 3 37.53 -24.86 8.82
C ASP A 3 36.13 -25.41 9.01
N THR A 4 35.31 -24.57 9.65
CA THR A 4 33.86 -24.69 9.73
C THR A 4 33.32 -24.07 8.45
N THR A 5 32.59 -24.81 7.63
CA THR A 5 31.67 -24.18 6.69
C THR A 5 30.32 -24.88 6.76
N ALA A 6 29.47 -24.26 7.58
CA ALA A 6 28.06 -24.53 7.66
C ALA A 6 27.37 -24.21 6.32
N ALA A 7 26.28 -24.93 6.09
CA ALA A 7 25.32 -24.82 5.00
C ALA A 7 25.17 -23.40 4.39
N GLY A 8 25.54 -23.25 3.12
CA GLY A 8 25.12 -22.15 2.28
C GLY A 8 23.88 -22.52 1.47
N ALA A 9 22.71 -22.53 2.10
CA ALA A 9 21.44 -22.49 1.37
C ALA A 9 21.31 -21.09 0.76
N GLY A 10 21.92 -20.89 -0.41
CA GLY A 10 21.78 -19.67 -1.19
C GLY A 10 20.34 -19.56 -1.68
N SER A 11 19.57 -18.67 -1.07
CA SER A 11 18.23 -18.31 -1.51
C SER A 11 18.28 -17.76 -2.93
N ASP A 12 17.70 -18.47 -3.89
CA ASP A 12 17.34 -17.92 -5.21
C ASP A 12 16.27 -16.84 -4.99
N GLY A 13 16.70 -15.64 -4.61
CA GLY A 13 15.85 -14.52 -4.21
C GLY A 13 15.08 -13.93 -5.39
N ASN A 14 15.03 -12.60 -5.49
CA ASN A 14 14.25 -11.94 -6.55
C ASN A 14 14.78 -12.14 -7.99
N THR A 15 15.79 -12.99 -8.20
CA THR A 15 16.47 -13.26 -9.47
C THR A 15 15.55 -13.84 -10.54
N SER A 16 14.47 -14.55 -10.18
CA SER A 16 13.51 -15.09 -11.15
C SER A 16 12.45 -14.10 -11.65
N TYR A 17 12.23 -12.97 -10.96
CA TYR A 17 11.11 -12.06 -11.25
C TYR A 17 11.28 -11.24 -12.54
N GLY A 18 12.50 -11.15 -13.08
CA GLY A 18 12.80 -10.36 -14.27
C GLY A 18 12.50 -11.04 -15.62
N HIS A 19 12.23 -12.34 -15.64
CA HIS A 19 12.18 -13.12 -16.89
C HIS A 19 10.76 -13.38 -17.42
N LYS A 20 9.71 -12.91 -16.71
CA LYS A 20 8.31 -13.06 -17.14
C LYS A 20 7.61 -11.70 -17.18
N PRO A 21 6.81 -11.41 -18.22
CA PRO A 21 5.98 -10.22 -18.25
C PRO A 21 5.03 -10.17 -17.03
N PHE A 22 5.13 -9.10 -16.24
CA PHE A 22 4.21 -8.88 -15.14
C PHE A 22 2.93 -8.22 -15.63
N LYS A 23 1.78 -8.83 -15.32
CA LYS A 23 0.45 -8.25 -15.55
C LYS A 23 -0.20 -7.94 -14.22
N ARG A 24 -0.52 -6.67 -13.97
CA ARG A 24 -1.20 -6.24 -12.74
C ARG A 24 -2.62 -6.80 -12.68
N SER A 25 -3.00 -7.31 -11.51
CA SER A 25 -4.39 -7.64 -11.19
C SER A 25 -5.28 -6.39 -11.27
N ARG A 26 -6.57 -6.60 -11.55
CA ARG A 26 -7.57 -5.53 -11.45
C ARG A 26 -7.77 -5.13 -9.99
N SER A 27 -8.30 -3.93 -9.77
CA SER A 27 -8.71 -3.50 -8.43
C SER A 27 -9.80 -4.41 -7.89
N HIS A 28 -9.64 -4.88 -6.65
CA HIS A 28 -10.66 -5.68 -5.96
C HIS A 28 -11.77 -4.80 -5.37
N PHE A 29 -11.45 -3.56 -5.02
CA PHE A 29 -12.41 -2.56 -4.53
C PHE A 29 -12.53 -1.45 -5.57
N ALA A 30 -13.73 -1.25 -6.09
CA ALA A 30 -14.00 -0.25 -7.13
C ALA A 30 -15.14 0.72 -6.76
N ASP A 31 -15.74 0.54 -5.58
CA ASP A 31 -16.76 1.42 -5.03
C ASP A 31 -16.24 2.85 -4.90
N ARG A 32 -17.16 3.82 -4.98
CA ARG A 32 -16.84 5.23 -4.89
C ARG A 32 -17.56 5.87 -3.71
N ILE A 33 -16.83 6.75 -3.02
CA ILE A 33 -17.41 7.68 -2.06
C ILE A 33 -17.92 8.88 -2.86
N THR A 34 -19.21 9.18 -2.78
CA THR A 34 -19.84 10.26 -3.55
C THR A 34 -20.73 11.13 -2.68
N ALA A 35 -20.88 12.41 -3.05
CA ALA A 35 -21.68 13.36 -2.28
C ALA A 35 -23.17 12.96 -2.21
N ASP A 36 -23.68 12.34 -3.27
CA ASP A 36 -25.06 11.83 -3.37
C ASP A 36 -25.23 10.43 -2.77
N GLY A 37 -24.16 9.77 -2.31
CA GLY A 37 -24.20 8.46 -1.70
C GLY A 37 -24.70 7.32 -2.59
N ARG A 38 -24.69 7.50 -3.93
CA ARG A 38 -25.29 6.56 -4.89
C ARG A 38 -24.71 5.14 -4.84
N ASP A 39 -23.46 5.00 -4.42
CA ASP A 39 -22.76 3.71 -4.28
C ASP A 39 -22.77 3.23 -2.81
N ALA A 40 -23.74 3.67 -1.99
CA ALA A 40 -23.87 3.40 -0.55
C ALA A 40 -22.81 4.04 0.36
N TRP A 41 -21.92 4.86 -0.19
CA TRP A 41 -20.83 5.54 0.53
C TRP A 41 -20.95 7.07 0.43
N PRO A 42 -21.80 7.72 1.24
CA PRO A 42 -21.94 9.19 1.23
C PRO A 42 -20.71 9.89 1.82
N VAL A 43 -20.40 11.11 1.37
CA VAL A 43 -19.32 11.94 1.93
C VAL A 43 -19.73 12.52 3.28
N GLU A 44 -19.04 12.10 4.36
CA GLU A 44 -19.28 12.58 5.72
C GLU A 44 -17.93 12.76 6.47
N PRO A 45 -17.69 13.92 7.13
CA PRO A 45 -16.49 14.13 7.93
C PRO A 45 -16.36 13.09 9.04
N GLY A 46 -15.15 12.56 9.25
CA GLY A 46 -14.85 11.61 10.32
C GLY A 46 -15.31 10.16 10.08
N ARG A 47 -16.06 9.88 8.99
CA ARG A 47 -16.56 8.53 8.68
C ARG A 47 -15.50 7.61 8.06
N TYR A 48 -14.57 8.17 7.30
CA TYR A 48 -13.58 7.40 6.53
C TYR A 48 -12.16 7.56 7.08
N ARG A 49 -11.32 6.57 6.77
CA ARG A 49 -9.90 6.59 7.08
C ARG A 49 -9.07 6.24 5.85
N LEU A 50 -8.06 7.05 5.59
CA LEU A 50 -7.06 6.80 4.56
C LEU A 50 -5.93 5.94 5.16
N VAL A 51 -5.69 4.75 4.61
CA VAL A 51 -4.59 3.85 5.03
C VAL A 51 -3.51 3.86 3.95
N VAL A 52 -2.27 4.15 4.32
CA VAL A 52 -1.17 4.35 3.36
C VAL A 52 0.14 3.77 3.85
N SER A 53 1.07 3.51 2.92
CA SER A 53 2.51 3.44 3.22
C SER A 53 3.20 4.63 2.54
N ARG A 54 4.11 5.30 3.26
CA ARG A 54 4.89 6.44 2.72
C ARG A 54 5.89 6.02 1.63
N ALA A 55 6.21 4.73 1.55
CA ALA A 55 7.07 4.18 0.51
C ALA A 55 6.31 3.92 -0.81
N CYS A 56 4.97 3.92 -0.80
CA CYS A 56 4.17 3.52 -1.96
C CYS A 56 3.83 4.71 -2.88
N PRO A 57 4.28 4.73 -4.14
CA PRO A 57 3.99 5.83 -5.07
C PRO A 57 2.50 5.95 -5.42
N TRP A 58 1.75 4.85 -5.35
CA TRP A 58 0.30 4.87 -5.59
C TRP A 58 -0.43 5.60 -4.48
N ALA A 59 -0.03 5.38 -3.22
CA ALA A 59 -0.62 5.99 -2.03
C ALA A 59 -0.20 7.46 -1.84
N SER A 60 1.03 7.82 -2.25
CA SER A 60 1.51 9.21 -2.21
C SER A 60 0.59 10.18 -2.95
N ARG A 61 -0.08 9.76 -4.02
CA ARG A 61 -1.05 10.59 -4.75
C ARG A 61 -2.22 11.00 -3.86
N ALA A 62 -2.77 10.06 -3.08
CA ALA A 62 -3.86 10.35 -2.15
C ALA A 62 -3.40 11.28 -1.01
N LEU A 63 -2.18 11.11 -0.50
CA LEU A 63 -1.60 12.01 0.51
C LEU A 63 -1.46 13.44 0.00
N VAL A 64 -0.96 13.63 -1.23
CA VAL A 64 -0.83 14.94 -1.86
C VAL A 64 -2.21 15.58 -2.01
N SER A 65 -3.20 14.87 -2.57
CA SER A 65 -4.55 15.39 -2.70
C SER A 65 -5.19 15.76 -1.35
N ARG A 66 -5.02 14.91 -0.32
CA ARG A 66 -5.52 15.19 1.04
C ARG A 66 -4.99 16.52 1.57
N ARG A 67 -3.69 16.78 1.40
CA ARG A 67 -3.04 18.01 1.88
C ARG A 67 -3.43 19.23 1.06
N LEU A 68 -3.46 19.12 -0.26
CA LEU A 68 -3.80 20.25 -1.14
C LEU A 68 -5.25 20.71 -0.98
N LEU A 69 -6.15 19.78 -0.63
CA LEU A 69 -7.58 20.06 -0.46
C LEU A 69 -7.99 20.37 0.99
N GLY A 70 -7.06 20.40 1.94
CA GLY A 70 -7.37 20.71 3.34
C GLY A 70 -8.25 19.65 4.03
N LEU A 71 -8.14 18.38 3.63
CA LEU A 71 -9.01 17.31 4.12
C LEU A 71 -8.53 16.66 5.43
N GLU A 72 -7.53 17.26 6.10
CA GLU A 72 -6.86 16.59 7.20
C GLU A 72 -7.74 16.32 8.41
N ASP A 73 -8.65 17.25 8.71
CA ASP A 73 -9.57 17.13 9.85
C ASP A 73 -10.76 16.21 9.55
N ALA A 74 -11.14 16.10 8.26
CA ALA A 74 -12.28 15.29 7.83
C ALA A 74 -11.92 13.82 7.54
N LEU A 75 -10.68 13.56 7.09
CA LEU A 75 -10.22 12.24 6.67
C LEU A 75 -8.99 11.82 7.48
N SER A 76 -9.24 10.95 8.47
CA SER A 76 -8.17 10.42 9.33
C SER A 76 -7.14 9.59 8.55
N LEU A 77 -5.92 9.48 9.08
CA LEU A 77 -4.80 8.79 8.41
C LEU A 77 -4.30 7.61 9.27
N ALA A 78 -4.03 6.47 8.65
CA ALA A 78 -3.21 5.40 9.20
C ALA A 78 -2.00 5.18 8.29
N VAL A 79 -0.81 5.03 8.90
CA VAL A 79 0.44 4.83 8.18
C VAL A 79 0.97 3.44 8.53
N ALA A 80 1.11 2.60 7.52
CA ALA A 80 1.73 1.28 7.63
C ALA A 80 3.26 1.39 7.66
N ASP A 81 3.90 0.36 8.20
CA ASP A 81 5.36 0.21 8.17
C ASP A 81 5.86 0.24 6.70
N PRO A 82 6.93 0.99 6.39
CA PRO A 82 7.52 0.97 5.05
C PRO A 82 8.17 -0.37 4.67
N ILE A 83 8.52 -1.21 5.65
CA ILE A 83 9.18 -2.50 5.42
C ILE A 83 8.11 -3.59 5.34
N GLN A 84 8.14 -4.35 4.24
CA GLN A 84 7.42 -5.61 4.13
C GLN A 84 8.44 -6.73 4.39
N ASP A 85 8.29 -7.43 5.52
CA ASP A 85 9.10 -8.60 5.89
C ASP A 85 8.22 -9.85 6.01
N ASP A 86 8.82 -11.00 6.36
CA ASP A 86 8.09 -12.27 6.50
C ASP A 86 7.11 -12.29 7.70
N ARG A 87 7.12 -11.25 8.55
CA ARG A 87 6.21 -11.11 9.70
C ARG A 87 5.02 -10.21 9.38
N SER A 88 4.95 -9.67 8.16
CA SER A 88 3.93 -8.74 7.67
C SER A 88 2.68 -9.44 7.13
#